data_AF-A0A0S9KDG8-F1
#
_entry.id   AF-A0A0S9KDG8-F1
#
_cell.length_a   1.000
_cell.length_b   1.000
_cell.length_c   1.000
_cell.angle_alpha   90.00
_cell.angle_beta   90.00
_cell.angle_gamma   90.00
#
_symmetry.space_group_name_H-M   'P 1'
#
loop_
_entity.id
_entity.type
_entity.pdbx_description
1 polymer ?
#
loop_
_entity_poly.entity_id
_entity_poly.type
_entity_poly.pdbx_seq_one_letter_code
_entity_poly.pdbx_strand_id
1 'polypeptide(L)'
;MSEEDNRALSELVDEIYWLRCEFAYESLVLPDALQYKTFPKSRRRFADEQIKRIQLSAGGKVAAAYADTSYLSLNHSSKRLGIPHSDEESWKIENKVVRHASEERFALRRAASYEADVLEAHLTGHEAKKVQVILFEQAARLREAAKGEAYKLGLWVQTYERAEGMEERSGKHALRALGMDELLTNHGYATSVASR
;
A
#
# COMPACT_ATOMS: atom_id res chain seq x y z
N MET A 1 20.12 -6.53 -20.03
CA MET A 1 18.72 -6.08 -19.97
C MET A 1 18.46 -5.28 -21.23
N SER A 2 17.39 -5.59 -21.96
CA SER A 2 17.03 -4.86 -23.18
C SER A 2 16.57 -3.43 -22.86
N GLU A 3 16.48 -2.56 -23.86
CA GLU A 3 15.91 -1.22 -23.68
C GLU A 3 14.43 -1.28 -23.26
N GLU A 4 13.68 -2.22 -23.84
CA GLU A 4 12.28 -2.48 -23.50
C GLU A 4 12.13 -2.94 -22.04
N ASP A 5 12.97 -3.89 -21.60
CA ASP A 5 12.99 -4.34 -20.21
C ASP A 5 13.30 -3.20 -19.24
N ASN A 6 14.26 -2.33 -19.60
CA ASN A 6 14.62 -1.18 -18.77
C ASN A 6 13.46 -0.21 -18.61
N ARG A 7 12.73 0.09 -19.70
CA ARG A 7 11.55 0.96 -19.65
C ARG A 7 10.45 0.34 -18.79
N ALA A 8 10.13 -0.94 -19.02
CA ALA A 8 9.13 -1.66 -18.24
C ALA A 8 9.50 -1.70 -16.75
N LEU A 9 10.79 -1.92 -16.44
CA LEU A 9 11.27 -1.91 -15.07
C LEU A 9 11.10 -0.54 -14.41
N SER A 10 11.44 0.56 -15.10
CA SER A 10 11.27 1.92 -14.56
C SER A 10 9.80 2.19 -14.20
N GLU A 11 8.88 1.88 -15.11
CA GLU A 11 7.44 2.09 -14.87
C GLU A 11 6.94 1.27 -13.67
N LEU A 12 7.37 0.02 -13.57
CA LEU A 12 7.01 -0.87 -12.45
C LEU A 12 7.59 -0.38 -11.12
N VAL A 13 8.87 0.00 -11.11
CA VAL A 13 9.59 0.44 -9.90
C VAL A 13 9.04 1.77 -9.40
N ASP A 14 8.73 2.71 -10.30
CA ASP A 14 8.08 3.97 -9.94
C ASP A 14 6.73 3.70 -9.26
N GLU A 15 5.91 2.82 -9.83
CA GLU A 15 4.62 2.51 -9.23
C GLU A 15 4.76 1.78 -7.87
N ILE A 16 5.67 0.81 -7.76
CA ILE A 16 5.98 0.14 -6.49
C ILE A 16 6.41 1.17 -5.44
N TYR A 17 7.27 2.13 -5.81
CA TYR A 17 7.72 3.17 -4.91
C TYR A 17 6.55 3.99 -4.36
N TRP A 18 5.64 4.43 -5.23
CA TRP A 18 4.47 5.20 -4.81
C TRP A 18 3.50 4.37 -3.97
N LEU A 19 3.23 3.12 -4.34
CA LEU A 19 2.43 2.21 -3.51
C LEU A 19 3.02 2.04 -2.11
N ARG A 20 4.35 1.87 -2.01
CA ARG A 20 5.04 1.75 -0.72
C ARG A 20 4.96 3.04 0.10
N CYS A 21 5.08 4.21 -0.55
CA CYS A 21 4.84 5.51 0.10
C CYS A 21 3.42 5.63 0.66
N GLU A 22 2.41 5.22 -0.11
CA GLU A 22 1.01 5.25 0.35
C GLU A 22 0.78 4.33 1.54
N PHE A 23 1.27 3.09 1.51
CA PHE A 23 1.20 2.23 2.69
C PHE A 23 1.92 2.85 3.89
N ALA A 24 3.10 3.43 3.69
CA ALA A 24 3.82 4.07 4.79
C ALA A 24 3.00 5.21 5.41
N TYR A 25 2.45 6.10 4.58
CA TYR A 25 1.56 7.18 5.00
C TYR A 25 0.34 6.66 5.78
N GLU A 26 -0.38 5.68 5.23
CA GLU A 26 -1.58 5.16 5.90
C GLU A 26 -1.28 4.51 7.25
N SER A 27 -0.09 3.91 7.41
CA SER A 27 0.33 3.35 8.70
C SER A 27 0.62 4.42 9.76
N LEU A 28 0.94 5.65 9.35
CA LEU A 28 1.19 6.78 10.24
C LEU A 28 -0.12 7.49 10.62
N VAL A 29 -1.10 7.51 9.71
CA VAL A 29 -2.41 8.15 9.93
C VAL A 29 -3.35 7.28 10.75
N LEU A 30 -3.37 5.97 10.53
CA LEU A 30 -4.31 5.05 11.22
C LEU A 30 -4.19 5.09 12.77
N PRO A 31 -2.99 5.19 13.38
CA PRO A 31 -2.85 5.38 14.82
C PRO A 31 -3.61 6.58 15.39
N ASP A 32 -3.74 7.69 14.64
CA ASP A 32 -4.46 8.88 15.10
C ASP A 32 -5.96 8.56 15.32
N ALA A 33 -6.55 7.68 14.50
CA ALA A 33 -7.92 7.19 14.69
C ALA A 33 -8.07 6.35 15.98
N LEU A 34 -7.03 5.63 16.39
CA LEU A 34 -7.04 4.77 17.59
C LEU A 34 -6.92 5.55 18.91
N GLN A 35 -6.44 6.79 18.85
CA GLN A 35 -6.33 7.65 20.03
C GLN A 35 -7.70 8.16 20.51
N TYR A 36 -8.73 8.13 19.65
CA TYR A 36 -10.07 8.56 20.04
C TYR A 36 -10.67 7.62 21.09
N LYS A 37 -11.19 8.22 22.19
CA LYS A 37 -11.83 7.48 23.30
C LYS A 37 -13.03 6.64 22.85
N THR A 38 -13.69 7.06 21.78
CA THR A 38 -14.85 6.39 21.19
C THR A 38 -14.48 5.18 20.33
N PHE A 39 -13.19 4.96 20.04
CA PHE A 39 -12.75 3.79 19.28
C PHE A 39 -12.87 2.52 20.14
N PRO A 40 -13.70 1.52 19.74
CA PRO A 40 -13.96 0.34 20.56
C PRO A 40 -12.68 -0.44 20.90
N LYS A 41 -12.48 -0.79 22.18
CA LYS A 41 -11.31 -1.58 22.61
C LYS A 41 -11.16 -2.90 21.87
N SER A 42 -12.28 -3.58 21.57
CA SER A 42 -12.30 -4.83 20.81
C SER A 42 -11.73 -4.69 19.39
N ARG A 43 -11.79 -3.48 18.81
CA ARG A 43 -11.30 -3.19 17.45
C ARG A 43 -9.85 -2.74 17.40
N ARG A 44 -9.26 -2.33 18.52
CA ARG A 44 -7.86 -1.89 18.58
C ARG A 44 -6.90 -2.98 18.15
N ARG A 45 -7.13 -4.22 18.60
CA ARG A 45 -6.32 -5.37 18.18
C ARG A 45 -6.31 -5.55 16.65
N PHE A 46 -7.47 -5.45 16.02
CA PHE A 46 -7.59 -5.57 14.56
C PHE A 46 -6.86 -4.42 13.84
N ALA A 47 -6.95 -3.21 14.39
CA ALA A 47 -6.22 -2.07 13.86
C ALA A 47 -4.70 -2.20 14.03
N ASP A 48 -4.21 -2.73 15.15
CA ASP A 48 -2.77 -2.98 15.36
C ASP A 48 -2.25 -4.05 14.38
N GLU A 49 -3.03 -5.10 14.13
CA GLU A 49 -2.74 -6.11 13.12
C GLU A 49 -2.74 -5.49 11.71
N GLN A 50 -3.69 -4.61 11.41
CA GLN A 50 -3.76 -3.87 10.15
C GLN A 50 -2.55 -2.94 9.95
N ILE A 51 -2.16 -2.15 10.96
CA ILE A 51 -0.97 -1.29 10.91
C ILE A 51 0.27 -2.14 10.57
N LYS A 52 0.44 -3.30 11.20
CA LYS A 52 1.55 -4.21 10.90
C LYS A 52 1.54 -4.69 9.45
N ARG A 53 0.38 -5.08 8.90
CA ARG A 53 0.27 -5.51 7.49
C ARG A 53 0.59 -4.37 6.52
N ILE A 54 0.10 -3.17 6.81
CA ILE A 54 0.35 -1.95 6.04
C ILE A 54 1.86 -1.63 6.08
N GLN A 55 2.51 -1.65 7.25
CA GLN A 55 3.96 -1.42 7.37
C GLN A 55 4.78 -2.47 6.64
N LEU A 56 4.40 -3.75 6.72
CA LEU A 56 5.05 -4.82 5.95
C LEU A 56 4.89 -4.60 4.44
N SER A 57 3.72 -4.12 4.00
CA SER A 57 3.47 -3.78 2.59
C SER A 57 4.32 -2.59 2.13
N ALA A 58 4.45 -1.54 2.96
CA ALA A 58 5.37 -0.43 2.70
C ALA A 58 6.83 -0.89 2.54
N GLY A 59 7.24 -1.92 3.31
CA GLY A 59 8.55 -2.54 3.18
C GLY A 59 8.71 -3.54 2.01
N GLY A 60 7.70 -3.70 1.14
CA GLY A 60 7.72 -4.68 0.04
C GLY A 60 7.62 -6.14 0.48
N LYS A 61 7.14 -6.40 1.71
CA LYS A 61 7.01 -7.74 2.32
C LYS A 61 5.55 -8.23 2.33
N VAL A 62 4.85 -8.07 1.21
CA VAL A 62 3.41 -8.36 1.10
C VAL A 62 3.09 -9.83 1.42
N ALA A 63 3.92 -10.78 0.99
CA ALA A 63 3.71 -12.19 1.31
C ALA A 63 3.69 -12.45 2.83
N ALA A 64 4.57 -11.80 3.60
CA ALA A 64 4.58 -11.90 5.05
C ALA A 64 3.39 -11.16 5.69
N ALA A 65 2.97 -10.02 5.12
CA ALA A 65 1.83 -9.25 5.61
C ALA A 65 0.53 -10.07 5.59
N TYR A 66 0.32 -10.90 4.58
CA TYR A 66 -0.93 -11.61 4.35
C TYR A 66 -0.80 -13.14 4.41
N ALA A 67 0.21 -13.65 5.12
CA ALA A 67 0.46 -15.09 5.24
C ALA A 67 -0.75 -15.85 5.84
N ASP A 68 -1.45 -15.23 6.79
CA ASP A 68 -2.64 -15.80 7.46
C ASP A 68 -3.96 -15.38 6.80
N THR A 69 -3.91 -14.60 5.71
CA THR A 69 -5.10 -14.13 5.00
C THR A 69 -5.44 -15.08 3.87
N SER A 70 -6.71 -15.50 3.77
CA SER A 70 -7.13 -16.39 2.70
C SER A 70 -6.94 -15.75 1.32
N TYR A 71 -6.43 -16.53 0.37
CA TYR A 71 -6.29 -16.10 -1.02
C TYR A 71 -7.64 -15.66 -1.63
N LEU A 72 -8.73 -16.32 -1.24
CA LEU A 72 -10.08 -15.98 -1.68
C LEU A 72 -10.50 -14.58 -1.22
N SER A 73 -10.15 -14.18 0.01
CA SER A 73 -10.44 -12.84 0.53
C SER A 73 -9.71 -11.76 -0.27
N LEU A 74 -8.41 -11.95 -0.50
CA LEU A 74 -7.59 -11.02 -1.30
C LEU A 74 -8.16 -10.87 -2.72
N ASN A 75 -8.53 -11.99 -3.35
CA ASN A 75 -9.11 -11.98 -4.69
C ASN A 75 -10.49 -11.35 -4.74
N HIS A 76 -11.31 -11.57 -3.71
CA HIS A 76 -12.65 -10.99 -3.63
C HIS A 76 -12.57 -9.46 -3.60
N SER A 77 -11.66 -8.89 -2.82
CA SER A 77 -11.46 -7.43 -2.76
C SER A 77 -10.99 -6.85 -4.09
N SER A 78 -10.05 -7.50 -4.79
CA SER A 78 -9.68 -7.10 -6.16
C SER A 78 -10.87 -7.15 -7.13
N LYS A 79 -11.67 -8.22 -7.09
CA LYS A 79 -12.86 -8.36 -7.94
C LYS A 79 -13.90 -7.27 -7.68
N ARG A 80 -14.14 -6.92 -6.41
CA ARG A 80 -15.07 -5.83 -6.03
C ARG A 80 -14.66 -4.48 -6.61
N LEU A 81 -13.36 -4.22 -6.72
CA LEU A 81 -12.83 -2.99 -7.33
C LEU A 81 -12.69 -3.06 -8.86
N GLY A 82 -12.98 -4.20 -9.49
CA GLY A 82 -12.81 -4.39 -10.93
C GLY A 82 -11.35 -4.38 -11.38
N ILE A 83 -10.39 -4.64 -10.48
CA ILE A 83 -8.97 -4.74 -10.82
C ILE A 83 -8.55 -6.20 -11.03
N PRO A 84 -7.41 -6.47 -11.70
CA PRO A 84 -6.88 -7.82 -11.84
C PRO A 84 -6.79 -8.54 -10.48
N HIS A 85 -7.21 -9.80 -10.47
CA HIS A 85 -7.21 -10.66 -9.27
C HIS A 85 -6.30 -11.90 -9.43
N SER A 86 -5.59 -11.96 -10.55
CA SER A 86 -4.56 -12.94 -10.89
C SER A 86 -3.43 -12.20 -11.60
N ASP A 87 -2.21 -12.68 -11.39
CA ASP A 87 -1.02 -12.17 -12.09
C ASP A 87 -0.75 -13.04 -13.33
N GLU A 88 -1.69 -13.03 -14.27
CA GLU A 88 -1.66 -13.89 -15.47
C GLU A 88 -0.61 -13.47 -16.52
N GLU A 89 0.07 -12.35 -16.30
CA GLU A 89 1.04 -11.80 -17.25
C GLU A 89 2.49 -12.00 -16.80
N SER A 90 2.76 -12.07 -15.49
CA SER A 90 4.15 -12.15 -15.00
C SER A 90 4.90 -13.41 -15.44
N TRP A 91 4.23 -14.56 -15.55
CA TRP A 91 4.86 -15.80 -15.98
C TRP A 91 5.36 -15.75 -17.43
N LYS A 92 4.82 -14.85 -18.26
CA LYS A 92 5.24 -14.62 -19.65
C LYS A 92 6.48 -13.72 -19.74
N ILE A 93 6.86 -13.05 -18.66
CA ILE A 93 8.01 -12.15 -18.61
C ILE A 93 9.29 -12.98 -18.38
N GLU A 94 10.18 -13.01 -19.37
CA GLU A 94 11.43 -13.76 -19.31
C GLU A 94 12.44 -13.13 -18.33
N ASN A 95 12.54 -11.80 -18.34
CA ASN A 95 13.46 -11.07 -17.48
C ASN A 95 13.01 -11.19 -16.00
N LYS A 96 13.83 -11.87 -15.20
CA LYS A 96 13.53 -12.17 -13.79
C LYS A 96 13.25 -10.92 -12.94
N VAL A 97 13.97 -9.82 -13.19
CA VAL A 97 13.82 -8.58 -12.41
C VAL A 97 12.50 -7.89 -12.74
N VAL A 98 12.18 -7.81 -14.04
CA VAL A 98 10.91 -7.22 -14.52
C VAL A 98 9.73 -8.07 -14.04
N ARG A 99 9.84 -9.40 -14.12
CA ARG A 99 8.82 -10.32 -13.60
C ARG A 99 8.56 -10.12 -12.12
N HIS A 100 9.61 -10.09 -11.30
CA HIS A 100 9.49 -9.88 -9.86
C HIS A 100 8.88 -8.50 -9.55
N ALA A 101 9.23 -7.45 -10.29
CA ALA A 101 8.60 -6.14 -10.15
C ALA A 101 7.10 -6.18 -10.51
N SER A 102 6.71 -6.89 -11.56
CA SER A 102 5.29 -7.09 -11.89
C SER A 102 4.52 -7.80 -10.79
N GLU A 103 5.08 -8.91 -10.26
CA GLU A 103 4.49 -9.70 -9.17
C GLU A 103 4.33 -8.86 -7.90
N GLU A 104 5.36 -8.08 -7.53
CA GLU A 104 5.31 -7.22 -6.35
C GLU A 104 4.28 -6.10 -6.50
N ARG A 105 4.24 -5.41 -7.64
CA ARG A 105 3.22 -4.40 -7.94
C ARG A 105 1.82 -5.00 -7.81
N PHE A 106 1.60 -6.16 -8.43
CA PHE A 106 0.32 -6.86 -8.34
C PHE A 106 -0.06 -7.16 -6.88
N ALA A 107 0.89 -7.69 -6.10
CA ALA A 107 0.69 -8.00 -4.69
C ALA A 107 0.35 -6.75 -3.87
N LEU A 108 1.04 -5.63 -4.09
CA LEU A 108 0.78 -4.35 -3.42
C LEU A 108 -0.60 -3.79 -3.77
N ARG A 109 -1.01 -3.79 -5.05
CA ARG A 109 -2.36 -3.36 -5.45
C ARG A 109 -3.45 -4.21 -4.79
N ARG A 110 -3.25 -5.52 -4.74
CA ARG A 110 -4.18 -6.45 -4.08
C ARG A 110 -4.21 -6.27 -2.56
N ALA A 111 -3.07 -5.95 -1.94
CA ALA A 111 -3.03 -5.58 -0.53
C ALA A 111 -3.84 -4.30 -0.27
N ALA A 112 -3.70 -3.29 -1.13
CA ALA A 112 -4.41 -2.03 -1.00
C ALA A 112 -5.93 -2.21 -1.16
N SER A 113 -6.37 -3.04 -2.11
CA SER A 113 -7.80 -3.36 -2.26
C SER A 113 -8.38 -4.06 -1.03
N TYR A 114 -7.63 -5.02 -0.47
CA TYR A 114 -8.04 -5.74 0.72
C TYR A 114 -8.13 -4.83 1.94
N GLU A 115 -7.11 -3.99 2.19
CA GLU A 115 -7.13 -3.10 3.37
C GLU A 115 -8.22 -2.03 3.26
N ALA A 116 -8.53 -1.56 2.05
CA ALA A 116 -9.68 -0.69 1.84
C ALA A 116 -11.00 -1.37 2.26
N ASP A 117 -11.22 -2.62 1.84
CA ASP A 117 -12.40 -3.40 2.22
C ASP A 117 -12.46 -3.65 3.74
N VAL A 118 -11.31 -3.93 4.37
CA VAL A 118 -11.23 -4.09 5.82
C VAL A 118 -11.64 -2.80 6.52
N LEU A 119 -11.10 -1.64 6.13
CA LEU A 119 -11.43 -0.35 6.74
C LEU A 119 -12.93 -0.04 6.62
N GLU A 120 -13.53 -0.30 5.46
CA GLU A 120 -14.96 -0.09 5.27
C GLU A 120 -15.85 -1.03 6.09
N ALA A 121 -15.46 -2.30 6.23
CA ALA A 121 -16.19 -3.23 7.08
C ALA A 121 -16.23 -2.76 8.55
N HIS A 122 -15.26 -1.91 8.95
CA HIS A 122 -15.23 -1.28 10.26
C HIS A 122 -16.04 0.02 10.35
N LEU A 123 -16.59 0.55 9.26
CA LEU A 123 -17.53 1.69 9.28
C LEU A 123 -18.93 1.19 9.65
N THR A 124 -19.20 1.03 10.95
CA THR A 124 -20.50 0.52 11.43
C THR A 124 -21.49 1.61 11.82
N GLY A 125 -21.09 2.88 11.74
CA GLY A 125 -21.93 4.04 12.03
C GLY A 125 -22.02 4.41 13.52
N HIS A 126 -21.45 3.58 14.40
CA HIS A 126 -21.41 3.81 15.85
C HIS A 126 -20.15 4.58 16.30
N GLU A 127 -19.18 4.79 15.43
CA GLU A 127 -17.95 5.50 15.72
C GLU A 127 -18.18 7.03 15.73
N ALA A 128 -17.28 7.79 16.35
CA ALA A 128 -17.34 9.24 16.25
C ALA A 128 -17.17 9.70 14.79
N LYS A 129 -17.88 10.76 14.38
CA LYS A 129 -17.85 11.28 13.00
C LYS A 129 -16.42 11.51 12.47
N LYS A 130 -15.51 12.01 13.32
CA LYS A 130 -14.09 12.20 12.95
C LYS A 130 -13.38 10.90 12.60
N VAL A 131 -13.62 9.82 13.36
CA VAL A 131 -13.05 8.50 13.09
C VAL A 131 -13.61 7.95 11.77
N GLN A 132 -14.92 8.11 11.53
CA GLN A 132 -15.54 7.66 10.28
C GLN A 132 -14.93 8.38 9.07
N VAL A 133 -14.71 9.70 9.16
CA VAL A 133 -14.07 10.49 8.09
C VAL A 133 -12.66 9.97 7.81
N ILE A 134 -11.84 9.78 8.85
CA ILE A 134 -10.47 9.26 8.69
C ILE A 134 -10.51 7.90 7.98
N LEU A 135 -11.25 6.92 8.51
CA LEU A 135 -11.29 5.57 7.93
C LEU A 135 -11.84 5.55 6.50
N PHE A 136 -12.84 6.40 6.20
CA PHE A 136 -13.40 6.54 4.86
C PHE A 136 -12.36 7.11 3.87
N GLU A 137 -11.65 8.17 4.26
CA GLU A 137 -10.61 8.76 3.43
C GLU A 137 -9.44 7.79 3.20
N GLN A 138 -9.00 7.06 4.24
CA GLN A 138 -7.98 6.02 4.10
C GLN A 138 -8.43 4.92 3.14
N ALA A 139 -9.66 4.42 3.27
CA ALA A 139 -10.20 3.42 2.36
C ALA A 139 -10.29 3.93 0.92
N ALA A 140 -10.69 5.20 0.73
CA ALA A 140 -10.75 5.81 -0.59
C ALA A 140 -9.35 5.91 -1.23
N ARG A 141 -8.33 6.35 -0.48
CA ARG A 141 -6.95 6.42 -0.96
C ARG A 141 -6.39 5.06 -1.32
N LEU A 142 -6.56 4.05 -0.47
CA LEU A 142 -6.13 2.68 -0.75
C LEU A 142 -6.79 2.08 -2.01
N ARG A 143 -8.04 2.44 -2.31
CA ARG A 143 -8.69 2.03 -3.57
C ARG A 143 -8.06 2.67 -4.80
N GLU A 144 -7.79 3.97 -4.74
CA GLU A 144 -7.15 4.66 -5.86
C GLU A 144 -5.73 4.11 -6.07
N ALA A 145 -4.99 3.87 -4.99
CA ALA A 145 -3.71 3.16 -5.04
C ALA A 145 -3.85 1.77 -5.70
N ALA A 146 -4.85 0.97 -5.30
CA ALA A 146 -5.11 -0.35 -5.88
C ALA A 146 -5.43 -0.32 -7.38
N LYS A 147 -6.04 0.77 -7.87
CA LYS A 147 -6.35 0.99 -9.30
C LYS A 147 -5.15 1.46 -10.12
N GLY A 148 -4.01 1.76 -9.48
CA GLY A 148 -2.81 2.26 -10.15
C GLY A 148 -2.65 3.78 -10.09
N GLU A 149 -3.43 4.48 -9.27
CA GLU A 149 -3.37 5.94 -9.13
C GLU A 149 -2.43 6.39 -7.99
N ALA A 150 -1.56 5.49 -7.49
CA ALA A 150 -0.68 5.74 -6.35
C ALA A 150 0.22 6.97 -6.54
N TYR A 151 0.72 7.22 -7.76
CA TYR A 151 1.52 8.41 -8.05
C TYR A 151 0.75 9.71 -7.84
N LYS A 152 -0.41 9.82 -8.51
CA LYS A 152 -1.28 11.00 -8.45
C LYS A 152 -1.74 11.24 -7.02
N LEU A 153 -2.09 10.16 -6.32
CA LEU A 153 -2.47 10.20 -4.92
C LEU A 153 -1.33 10.72 -4.04
N GLY A 154 -0.11 10.19 -4.20
CA GLY A 154 1.04 10.62 -3.41
C GLY A 154 1.41 12.09 -3.60
N LEU A 155 1.29 12.62 -4.82
CA LEU A 155 1.44 14.06 -5.07
C LEU A 155 0.38 14.89 -4.35
N TRP A 156 -0.86 14.43 -4.36
CA TRP A 156 -1.95 15.10 -3.65
C TRP A 156 -1.74 15.07 -2.13
N VAL A 157 -1.40 13.91 -1.56
CA VAL A 157 -1.10 13.76 -0.12
C VAL A 157 0.07 14.65 0.29
N GLN A 158 1.17 14.66 -0.46
CA GLN A 158 2.30 15.55 -0.19
C GLN A 158 1.91 17.03 -0.18
N THR A 159 1.07 17.44 -1.13
CA THR A 159 0.59 18.83 -1.22
C THR A 159 -0.30 19.17 -0.03
N TYR A 160 -1.21 18.27 0.35
CA TYR A 160 -2.11 18.43 1.48
C TYR A 160 -1.35 18.50 2.81
N GLU A 161 -0.50 17.52 3.10
CA GLU A 161 0.29 17.47 4.34
C GLU A 161 1.23 18.68 4.46
N ARG A 162 1.84 19.13 3.36
CA ARG A 162 2.64 20.36 3.35
C ARG A 162 1.81 21.59 3.72
N ALA A 163 0.57 21.70 3.21
CA ALA A 163 -0.31 22.82 3.54
C ALA A 163 -0.72 22.83 5.03
N GLU A 164 -0.82 21.65 5.64
CA GLU A 164 -1.11 21.48 7.08
C GLU A 164 0.15 21.50 7.97
N GLY A 165 1.35 21.66 7.40
CA GLY A 165 2.61 21.68 8.14
C GLY A 165 3.05 20.31 8.68
N MET A 166 2.60 19.23 8.05
CA MET A 166 2.83 17.81 8.42
C MET A 166 3.56 17.03 7.31
N GLU A 167 4.39 17.71 6.50
CA GLU A 167 5.08 17.13 5.34
C GLU A 167 5.89 15.86 5.68
N GLU A 168 6.36 15.73 6.92
CA GLU A 168 7.10 14.58 7.44
C GLU A 168 6.31 13.25 7.41
N ARG A 169 4.99 13.30 7.23
CA ARG A 169 4.13 12.12 7.18
C ARG A 169 4.02 11.51 5.79
N SER A 170 4.44 12.19 4.72
CA SER A 170 4.12 11.82 3.33
C SER A 170 5.32 11.41 2.48
N GLY A 171 5.06 10.65 1.41
CA GLY A 171 6.08 10.26 0.43
C GLY A 171 7.31 9.58 1.05
N LYS A 172 8.50 10.02 0.64
CA LYS A 172 9.77 9.53 1.16
C LYS A 172 9.93 9.73 2.68
N HIS A 173 9.32 10.78 3.24
CA HIS A 173 9.39 11.05 4.67
C HIS A 173 8.60 10.01 5.48
N ALA A 174 7.48 9.52 4.92
CA ALA A 174 6.71 8.43 5.49
C ALA A 174 7.56 7.15 5.61
N LEU A 175 8.27 6.78 4.53
CA LEU A 175 9.19 5.64 4.52
C LEU A 175 10.31 5.82 5.55
N ARG A 176 10.92 7.00 5.59
CA ARG A 176 11.96 7.34 6.56
C ARG A 176 11.46 7.24 8.00
N ALA A 177 10.25 7.70 8.30
CA ALA A 177 9.65 7.62 9.63
C ALA A 177 9.46 6.17 10.11
N LEU A 178 9.32 5.22 9.18
CA LEU A 178 9.27 3.78 9.47
C LEU A 178 10.65 3.10 9.46
N GLY A 179 11.74 3.84 9.26
CA GLY A 179 13.10 3.30 9.15
C GLY A 179 13.34 2.51 7.86
N MET A 180 12.60 2.80 6.80
CA MET A 180 12.74 2.17 5.48
C MET A 180 13.60 3.02 4.55
N ASP A 181 14.12 2.39 3.48
CA ASP A 181 14.80 3.14 2.41
C ASP A 181 13.82 4.10 1.74
N GLU A 182 14.23 5.35 1.66
CA GLU A 182 13.40 6.44 1.14
C GLU A 182 13.47 6.54 -0.38
N LEU A 183 14.34 5.75 -1.03
CA LEU A 183 14.53 5.68 -2.47
C LEU A 183 14.33 4.24 -2.96
N LEU A 184 13.84 4.11 -4.19
CA LEU A 184 13.79 2.84 -4.88
C LEU A 184 14.24 3.06 -6.33
N THR A 185 15.52 2.82 -6.59
CA THR A 185 16.09 2.95 -7.94
C THR A 185 16.04 1.60 -8.66
N ASN A 186 16.01 1.60 -10.00
CA ASN A 186 16.09 0.35 -10.78
C ASN A 186 17.30 -0.51 -10.38
N HIS A 187 18.46 0.12 -10.15
CA HIS A 187 19.67 -0.59 -9.73
C HIS A 187 19.53 -1.19 -8.32
N GLY A 188 19.02 -0.41 -7.36
CA GLY A 188 18.75 -0.88 -6.00
C GLY A 188 17.73 -2.02 -6.01
N TYR A 189 16.67 -1.90 -6.80
CA TYR A 189 15.65 -2.93 -6.96
C TYR A 189 16.25 -4.22 -7.55
N ALA A 190 16.96 -4.14 -8.66
CA ALA A 190 17.60 -5.29 -9.31
C ALA A 190 18.58 -6.01 -8.36
N THR A 191 19.36 -5.25 -7.60
CA THR A 191 20.29 -5.80 -6.59
C THR A 191 19.52 -6.53 -5.47
N SER A 192 18.41 -5.97 -5.01
CA SER A 192 17.56 -6.58 -3.99
C SER A 192 16.87 -7.87 -4.46
N VAL A 193 16.58 -8.00 -5.75
CA VAL A 193 16.03 -9.23 -6.35
C VAL A 193 17.12 -10.29 -6.46
N ALA A 194 18.35 -9.90 -6.81
CA ALA A 194 19.47 -10.83 -6.94
C ALA A 194 19.93 -11.44 -5.60
N SER A 195 19.58 -10.83 -4.46
CA SER A 195 19.96 -11.30 -3.12
C SER A 195 18.90 -12.15 -2.41
N ARG A 196 17.75 -12.41 -3.05
CA ARG A 196 16.68 -13.28 -2.54
C ARG A 196 16.85 -14.71 -3.04
#